data_AF-A0A9Q0W0T6-F1
#
_entry.id   AF-A0A9Q0W0T6-F1
#
_cell.length_a   1.000
_cell.length_b   1.000
_cell.length_c   1.000
_cell.angle_alpha   90.00
_cell.angle_beta   90.00
_cell.angle_gamma   90.00
#
_symmetry.space_group_name_H-M   'P 1'
#
loop_
_entity.id
_entity.type
_entity.pdbx_description
1 polymer ?
#
loop_
_entity_poly.entity_id
_entity_poly.type
_entity_poly.pdbx_seq_one_letter_code
_entity_poly.pdbx_strand_id
1 'polypeptide(L)'
;MFDVTARLTYKNVPTWHRDLCRVCENIPIVLCGNKVDVKNRQLRAIIILRKPFLYLARKLAGDPNLHFVETPALAPPEVPIDLAAQAQHEAELAAAASQPLPDDDDDAFE
;
A
#
# COMPACT_ATOMS: atom_id res chain seq x y z
N MET A 1 -5.97 -12.46 -8.07
CA MET A 1 -4.61 -11.95 -8.39
C MET A 1 -3.73 -13.15 -8.74
N PHE A 2 -2.68 -12.99 -9.54
CA PHE A 2 -1.70 -14.04 -9.84
C PHE A 2 -0.28 -13.46 -9.87
N ASP A 3 0.74 -14.31 -9.82
CA ASP A 3 2.15 -13.93 -9.83
C ASP A 3 2.73 -14.11 -11.24
N VAL A 4 3.29 -13.04 -11.83
CA VAL A 4 3.84 -13.06 -13.19
C VAL A 4 5.14 -13.87 -13.32
N THR A 5 5.78 -14.17 -12.20
CA THR A 5 6.99 -15.02 -12.14
C THR A 5 6.66 -16.50 -12.08
N ALA A 6 5.42 -16.86 -11.71
CA ALA A 6 5.01 -18.25 -11.47
C ALA A 6 3.80 -18.64 -12.32
N ARG A 7 4.03 -19.32 -13.44
CA ARG A 7 3.00 -19.72 -14.41
C ARG A 7 1.86 -20.56 -13.81
N LEU A 8 2.16 -21.34 -12.76
CA LEU A 8 1.16 -22.15 -12.06
C LEU A 8 0.05 -21.29 -11.44
N THR A 9 0.38 -20.11 -10.92
CA THR A 9 -0.60 -19.21 -10.30
C THR A 9 -1.62 -18.70 -11.31
N TYR A 10 -1.20 -18.43 -12.57
CA TYR A 10 -2.12 -18.05 -13.63
C TYR A 10 -3.03 -19.21 -14.07
N LYS A 11 -2.52 -20.44 -14.10
CA LYS A 11 -3.33 -21.63 -14.43
C LYS A 11 -4.50 -21.86 -13.46
N ASN A 12 -4.38 -21.39 -12.21
CA ASN A 12 -5.43 -21.52 -11.20
C ASN A 12 -6.51 -20.42 -11.29
N VAL A 13 -6.29 -19.37 -12.08
CA VAL A 13 -7.23 -18.23 -12.18
C VAL A 13 -8.64 -18.63 -12.61
N PRO A 14 -8.86 -19.52 -13.60
CA PRO A 14 -10.20 -19.94 -13.99
C PRO A 14 -10.96 -20.63 -12.84
N THR A 15 -10.25 -21.42 -12.03
CA THR A 15 -10.80 -22.07 -10.83
C THR A 15 -11.25 -21.02 -9.82
N TRP A 16 -10.39 -20.05 -9.48
CA TRP A 16 -10.75 -18.97 -8.56
C TRP A 16 -11.90 -18.10 -9.06
N HIS A 17 -11.93 -17.78 -10.36
CA HIS A 17 -13.02 -17.02 -10.97
C HIS A 17 -14.34 -17.78 -10.86
N ARG A 18 -14.34 -19.07 -11.20
CA ARG A 18 -15.53 -19.94 -11.07
C ARG A 18 -16.02 -19.98 -9.63
N ASP A 19 -15.13 -20.20 -8.67
CA ASP A 19 -15.51 -20.35 -7.26
C ASP A 19 -16.03 -19.03 -6.69
N LEU A 20 -15.49 -17.88 -7.12
CA LEU A 20 -16.02 -16.56 -6.79
C LEU A 20 -17.39 -16.31 -7.41
N CYS A 21 -17.57 -16.57 -8.71
CA CYS A 21 -18.85 -16.37 -9.41
C CYS A 21 -19.96 -17.28 -8.88
N ARG A 22 -19.62 -18.43 -8.31
CA ARG A 22 -20.59 -19.32 -7.64
C ARG A 22 -21.21 -18.70 -6.39
N VAL A 23 -20.49 -17.83 -5.69
CA VAL A 23 -20.96 -17.17 -4.47
C VAL A 23 -21.48 -15.76 -4.78
N CYS A 24 -20.82 -15.06 -5.71
CA CYS A 24 -21.12 -13.69 -6.11
C CYS A 24 -21.27 -13.62 -7.63
N GLU A 25 -22.49 -13.66 -8.15
CA GLU A 25 -22.73 -13.84 -9.59
C GLU A 25 -22.33 -12.63 -10.46
N ASN A 26 -22.70 -11.41 -10.04
CA ASN A 26 -22.64 -10.22 -10.91
C ASN A 26 -21.79 -9.07 -10.33
N ILE A 27 -20.74 -9.38 -9.58
CA ILE A 27 -19.79 -8.35 -9.12
C ILE A 27 -18.76 -8.04 -10.22
N PRO A 28 -18.37 -6.76 -10.42
CA PRO A 28 -17.26 -6.43 -11.30
C PRO A 28 -15.94 -6.99 -10.73
N ILE A 29 -15.18 -7.72 -11.55
CA ILE A 29 -13.93 -8.38 -11.14
C ILE A 29 -12.75 -7.82 -11.95
N VAL A 30 -11.63 -7.58 -11.27
CA VAL A 30 -10.36 -7.25 -11.92
C VAL A 30 -9.32 -8.31 -11.60
N LEU A 31 -8.78 -8.94 -12.63
CA LEU A 31 -7.60 -9.80 -12.48
C LEU A 31 -6.35 -8.91 -12.41
N CYS A 32 -5.49 -9.12 -11.41
CA CYS A 32 -4.22 -8.41 -11.25
C CYS A 32 -3.04 -9.39 -11.34
N GLY A 33 -2.01 -9.05 -12.13
CA GLY A 33 -0.73 -9.76 -12.18
C GLY A 33 0.30 -9.02 -11.35
N ASN A 34 0.80 -9.65 -10.28
CA ASN A 34 1.74 -9.07 -9.32
C ASN A 34 3.19 -9.43 -9.67
N LYS A 35 4.16 -8.70 -9.07
CA LYS A 35 5.63 -8.89 -9.24
C LYS A 35 6.18 -8.56 -10.63
N VAL A 36 5.59 -7.54 -11.27
CA VAL A 36 6.00 -7.08 -12.62
C VAL A 36 7.39 -6.43 -12.67
N ASP A 37 7.94 -6.08 -11.52
CA ASP A 37 9.29 -5.56 -11.30
C ASP A 37 10.39 -6.63 -11.53
N VAL A 38 10.05 -7.91 -11.42
CA VAL A 38 11.01 -9.00 -11.61
C VAL A 38 11.36 -9.16 -13.09
N LYS A 39 12.65 -8.99 -13.43
CA LYS A 39 13.15 -9.03 -14.82
C LYS A 39 12.86 -10.35 -15.54
N ASN A 40 12.92 -11.49 -14.83
CA ASN A 40 12.69 -12.82 -15.40
C ASN A 40 11.20 -13.21 -15.39
N ARG A 41 10.35 -12.31 -15.92
CA ARG A 41 8.90 -12.54 -15.99
C ARG A 41 8.57 -13.68 -16.95
N GLN A 42 7.76 -14.64 -16.47
CA GLN A 42 7.29 -15.76 -17.28
C GLN A 42 5.99 -15.42 -18.01
N LEU A 43 5.30 -14.37 -17.58
CA LEU A 43 4.04 -13.89 -18.14
C LEU A 43 4.13 -12.38 -18.41
N ARG A 44 3.57 -11.93 -19.53
CA ARG A 44 3.37 -10.50 -19.80
C ARG A 44 2.06 -10.07 -19.13
N ALA A 45 2.14 -9.25 -18.09
CA ALA A 45 0.96 -8.59 -17.50
C ALA A 45 0.92 -7.12 -17.92
N ILE A 46 -0.26 -6.64 -18.32
CA ILE A 46 -0.53 -5.23 -18.65
C ILE A 46 -1.44 -4.67 -17.55
N ILE A 47 -0.97 -4.59 -16.30
CA ILE A 47 -1.84 -4.16 -15.20
C ILE A 47 -1.10 -3.15 -14.36
N ILE A 48 -1.52 -1.89 -14.49
CA ILE A 48 -0.99 -0.74 -13.78
C ILE A 48 -1.74 -0.66 -12.45
N LEU A 49 -1.02 -0.66 -11.33
CA LEU A 49 -1.51 -0.75 -9.94
C LEU A 49 -2.66 0.23 -9.58
N ARG A 50 -2.73 1.40 -10.23
CA ARG A 50 -3.81 2.40 -10.03
C ARG A 50 -5.12 2.07 -10.76
N LYS A 51 -5.06 1.28 -11.82
CA LYS A 51 -6.23 0.96 -12.64
C LYS A 51 -7.26 0.00 -12.01
N PRO A 52 -6.92 -1.00 -11.18
CA PRO A 52 -7.95 -1.90 -10.61
C PRO A 52 -8.96 -1.17 -9.75
N PHE A 53 -8.51 -0.36 -8.80
CA PHE A 53 -9.41 0.37 -7.90
C PHE A 53 -10.25 1.41 -8.63
N LEU A 54 -9.64 2.16 -9.56
CA LEU A 54 -10.38 3.15 -10.35
C LEU A 54 -11.41 2.50 -11.29
N TYR A 55 -11.07 1.37 -11.90
CA TYR A 55 -12.01 0.60 -12.73
C TYR A 55 -13.20 0.12 -11.90
N LEU A 56 -12.94 -0.46 -10.73
CA LEU A 56 -14.00 -0.93 -9.83
C LEU A 56 -14.86 0.24 -9.35
N ALA A 57 -14.27 1.37 -8.96
CA ALA A 57 -14.99 2.57 -8.56
C ALA A 57 -15.92 3.08 -9.67
N ARG A 58 -15.43 3.20 -10.90
CA ARG A 58 -16.25 3.60 -12.06
C ARG A 58 -17.39 2.63 -12.34
N LYS A 59 -17.15 1.32 -12.22
CA LYS A 59 -18.16 0.28 -12.46
C LYS A 59 -19.22 0.25 -11.36
N LEU A 60 -18.81 0.37 -10.10
CA LEU A 60 -19.72 0.34 -8.95
C LEU A 60 -20.53 1.64 -8.82
N ALA A 61 -19.93 2.80 -9.14
CA ALA A 61 -20.62 4.08 -9.11
C ALA A 61 -21.48 4.35 -10.37
N GLY A 62 -21.26 3.58 -11.45
CA GLY A 62 -21.94 3.83 -12.74
C GLY A 62 -21.46 5.09 -13.46
N ASP A 63 -20.36 5.71 -13.02
CA ASP A 63 -19.80 6.94 -13.58
C ASP A 63 -18.47 6.68 -14.31
N PRO A 64 -18.44 6.74 -15.66
CA PRO A 64 -17.21 6.59 -16.44
C PRO A 64 -16.17 7.70 -16.21
N ASN A 65 -16.61 8.89 -15.76
CA ASN A 65 -15.78 10.08 -15.59
C ASN A 65 -15.20 10.22 -14.18
N LEU A 66 -15.53 9.29 -13.27
CA LEU A 66 -14.98 9.23 -11.94
C LEU A 66 -13.45 9.20 -11.99
N HIS A 67 -12.82 10.05 -11.21
CA HIS A 67 -11.37 10.15 -11.04
C HIS A 67 -11.05 10.30 -9.55
N PHE A 68 -9.95 9.69 -9.12
CA PHE A 68 -9.47 9.91 -7.76
C PHE A 68 -8.79 11.28 -7.70
N VAL A 69 -9.36 12.16 -6.89
CA VAL A 69 -8.72 13.42 -6.52
C VAL A 69 -7.73 13.15 -5.39
N GLU A 70 -6.58 13.80 -5.45
CA GLU A 70 -5.69 13.86 -4.28
C GLU A 70 -6.33 14.79 -3.26
N THR A 71 -6.25 14.45 -1.97
CA THR A 71 -6.56 15.43 -0.92
C THR A 71 -5.64 16.62 -1.13
N PRO A 72 -6.17 17.85 -1.25
CA PRO A 72 -5.33 19.03 -1.43
C PRO A 72 -4.30 19.05 -0.30
N ALA A 73 -3.03 19.20 -0.65
CA ALA A 73 -1.96 19.37 0.32
C ALA A 73 -2.23 20.68 1.08
N LEU A 74 -2.86 20.57 2.24
CA LEU A 74 -2.99 21.69 3.15
C LEU A 74 -1.57 22.08 3.55
N ALA A 75 -1.24 23.36 3.39
CA ALA A 75 0.03 23.88 3.88
C ALA A 75 0.16 23.49 5.36
N PRO A 76 1.34 23.01 5.82
CA PRO A 76 1.57 22.80 7.23
C PRO A 76 1.13 24.06 8.00
N PRO A 77 0.36 23.92 9.10
CA PRO A 77 -0.01 25.08 9.89
C PRO A 77 1.26 25.83 10.30
N GLU A 78 1.27 27.15 10.14
CA GLU A 78 2.34 27.99 10.68
C GLU A 78 2.22 27.96 12.21
N VAL A 79 2.97 27.06 12.84
CA VAL A 79 3.06 27.00 14.30
C VAL A 79 4.00 28.13 14.72
N PRO A 80 3.53 29.11 15.53
CA PRO A 80 4.43 30.08 16.12
C PRO A 80 5.43 29.32 17.02
N ILE A 81 6.71 29.39 16.68
CA ILE A 81 7.77 28.78 17.47
C ILE A 81 7.95 29.65 18.72
N ASP A 82 7.48 29.18 19.86
CA ASP A 82 7.84 29.76 21.15
C ASP A 82 9.31 29.43 21.46
N LEU A 83 10.16 30.45 21.52
CA LEU A 83 11.60 30.31 21.81
C LEU A 83 11.85 29.57 23.13
N ALA A 84 10.96 29.72 24.12
CA ALA A 84 11.10 29.02 25.39
C ALA A 84 10.87 27.51 25.24
N ALA A 85 9.86 27.11 24.47
CA ALA A 85 9.57 25.71 24.17
C ALA A 85 10.66 25.08 23.26
N GLN A 86 11.25 25.87 22.35
CA GLN A 86 12.37 25.42 21.53
C GLN A 86 13.62 25.10 22.37
N ALA A 87 13.96 25.97 23.33
CA ALA A 87 15.10 25.74 24.22
C ALA A 87 14.89 24.52 25.12
N GLN A 88 13.65 24.27 25.58
CA GLN A 88 13.31 23.07 26.35
C GLN A 88 13.49 21.80 25.51
N HIS A 89 12.98 21.77 24.28
CA HIS A 89 13.16 20.62 23.39
C HIS A 89 14.63 20.40 23.02
N GLU A 90 15.42 21.45 22.79
CA GLU A 90 16.84 21.30 22.48
C GLU A 90 17.62 20.72 23.66
N ALA A 91 17.29 21.15 24.88
CA ALA A 91 17.85 20.57 26.10
C ALA A 91 17.45 19.10 26.27
N GLU A 92 16.20 18.74 25.97
CA GLU A 92 15.71 17.37 26.05
C GLU A 92 16.35 16.45 25.00
N LEU A 93 16.54 16.94 23.76
CA LEU A 93 17.25 16.22 22.71
C LEU A 93 18.73 16.00 23.05
N ALA A 94 19.40 17.01 23.61
CA ALA A 94 20.78 16.89 24.06
C ALA A 94 20.91 15.90 25.25
N ALA A 95 19.96 15.92 26.18
CA ALA A 95 19.89 14.95 27.25
C ALA A 95 19.67 13.53 26.72
N ALA A 96 18.72 13.33 25.80
CA ALA A 96 18.44 12.03 25.19
C ALA A 96 19.63 11.49 24.39
N ALA A 97 20.35 12.35 23.65
CA ALA A 97 21.54 11.96 22.88
C ALA A 97 22.73 11.53 23.76
N SER A 98 22.76 11.97 25.02
CA SER A 98 23.79 11.61 25.99
C SER A 98 23.40 10.46 26.92
N GLN A 99 22.17 9.96 26.81
CA GLN A 99 21.76 8.76 27.54
C GLN A 99 22.30 7.52 26.83
N PRO A 100 23.02 6.62 27.55
CA PRO A 100 23.39 5.33 27.00
C PRO A 100 22.13 4.56 26.66
N LEU A 101 22.10 3.97 25.47
CA LEU A 101 21.06 3.02 25.12
C LEU A 101 21.13 1.85 26.12
N PRO A 102 19.99 1.33 26.59
CA PRO A 102 19.99 0.08 27.31
C PRO A 102 20.65 -1.00 26.45
N ASP A 103 21.50 -1.83 27.05
CA ASP A 103 22.13 -2.96 26.36
C ASP A 103 21.02 -3.92 25.89
N ASP A 104 21.05 -4.32 24.62
CA ASP A 104 20.14 -5.30 23.99
C ASP A 104 20.35 -6.75 24.52
N ASP A 105 20.90 -6.93 25.73
CA ASP A 105 21.15 -8.24 26.37
C ASP A 105 19.88 -8.84 27.01
N ASP A 106 18.70 -8.61 26.40
CA ASP A 106 17.50 -9.41 26.60
C ASP A 106 17.25 -10.27 25.35
N ASP A 107 18.23 -11.13 25.03
CA ASP A 107 17.99 -12.45 24.43
C ASP A 107 17.27 -13.38 25.45
N ALA A 108 16.30 -12.83 26.19
CA ALA A 108 15.44 -13.55 27.12
C ALA A 108 14.15 -13.98 26.40
N PHE A 109 14.31 -14.84 25.39
CA PHE A 109 13.25 -15.76 25.01
C PHE A 109 13.47 -17.09 25.74
N GLU A 110 13.00 -17.19 26.98
CA GLU A 110 12.45 -18.45 27.51
C GLU A 110 10.94 -18.50 27.25
#